data_AF-A0A2D9EZ50-F1
#
_entry.id   AF-A0A2D9EZ50-F1
#
_cell.length_a   1.000
_cell.length_b   1.000
_cell.length_c   1.000
_cell.angle_alpha   90.00
_cell.angle_beta   90.00
_cell.angle_gamma   90.00
#
_symmetry.space_group_name_H-M   'P 1'
#
loop_
_entity.id
_entity.type
_entity.pdbx_description
1 polymer ?
#
loop_
_entity_poly.entity_id
_entity_poly.type
_entity_poly.pdbx_seq_one_letter_code
_entity_poly.pdbx_strand_id
1 'polypeptide(L)'
;MPDFADRPMKYIVFAASGGAEAPVLFPHSFTHSWVAGELRPLKAVSAGFVETDAAGQIRCYGHSSSLNLPSRPEVDTALVRAHLDGGKD
;
A
#
# COMPACT_ATOMS: atom_id res chain seq x y z
N MET A 1 -14.37 5.13 7.98
CA MET A 1 -13.13 4.68 7.28
C MET A 1 -12.92 5.63 6.11
N PRO A 2 -11.67 5.92 5.70
CA PRO A 2 -11.44 6.72 4.51
C PRO A 2 -12.11 6.04 3.30
N ASP A 3 -12.89 6.82 2.56
CA ASP A 3 -13.53 6.39 1.32
C ASP A 3 -12.55 6.64 0.17
N PHE A 4 -12.01 5.57 -0.41
CA PHE A 4 -11.12 5.64 -1.57
C PHE A 4 -11.88 5.61 -2.91
N ALA A 5 -13.22 5.53 -2.90
CA ALA A 5 -14.03 5.42 -4.11
C ALA A 5 -13.90 6.67 -5.01
N ASP A 6 -13.65 7.85 -4.43
CA ASP A 6 -13.55 9.10 -5.18
C ASP A 6 -12.16 9.33 -5.79
N ARG A 7 -11.11 8.64 -5.27
CA ARG A 7 -9.73 8.71 -5.79
C ARG A 7 -8.97 7.40 -5.53
N PRO A 8 -8.58 6.64 -6.57
CA PRO A 8 -7.84 5.40 -6.37
C PRO A 8 -6.52 5.66 -5.64
N MET A 9 -6.18 4.81 -4.68
CA MET A 9 -4.95 4.92 -3.91
C MET A 9 -3.95 3.86 -4.37
N LYS A 10 -2.67 4.15 -4.18
CA LYS A 10 -1.57 3.23 -4.42
C LYS A 10 -0.90 2.91 -3.09
N TYR A 11 -0.19 1.80 -3.06
CA TYR A 11 0.62 1.45 -1.90
C TYR A 11 1.94 0.79 -2.31
N ILE A 12 2.89 0.85 -1.38
CA ILE A 12 4.10 0.04 -1.37
C ILE A 12 4.25 -0.53 0.04
N VAL A 13 4.53 -1.82 0.15
CA VAL A 13 4.98 -2.43 1.41
C VAL A 13 6.49 -2.43 1.42
N PHE A 14 7.06 -1.93 2.51
CA PHE A 14 8.50 -1.94 2.74
C PHE A 14 8.86 -2.93 3.84
N ALA A 15 9.99 -3.61 3.68
CA ALA A 15 10.62 -4.33 4.76
C ALA A 15 11.20 -3.33 5.77
N ALA A 16 10.76 -3.46 7.02
CA ALA A 16 11.28 -2.75 8.19
C ALA A 16 12.27 -3.65 8.96
N SER A 17 12.90 -3.07 9.99
CA SER A 17 13.84 -3.78 10.84
C SER A 17 13.17 -4.97 11.56
N GLY A 18 13.92 -6.06 11.75
CA GLY A 18 13.42 -7.24 12.46
C GLY A 18 12.43 -8.11 11.66
N GLY A 19 12.32 -7.91 10.34
CA GLY A 19 11.43 -8.70 9.49
C GLY A 19 9.97 -8.23 9.49
N ALA A 20 9.68 -7.11 10.16
CA ALA A 20 8.39 -6.46 10.05
C ALA A 20 8.20 -5.85 8.65
N GLU A 21 6.95 -5.71 8.23
CA GLU A 21 6.58 -5.09 6.97
C GLU A 21 5.61 -3.93 7.24
N ALA A 22 5.83 -2.79 6.58
CA ALA A 22 5.06 -1.58 6.77
C ALA A 22 4.51 -1.06 5.43
N PRO A 23 3.18 -0.91 5.29
CA PRO A 23 2.60 -0.30 4.10
C PRO A 23 2.71 1.23 4.16
N VAL A 24 2.94 1.83 3.00
CA VAL A 24 2.79 3.28 2.77
C VAL A 24 1.73 3.47 1.71
N LEU A 25 0.66 4.17 2.05
CA LEU A 25 -0.43 4.53 1.14
C LEU A 25 -0.20 5.94 0.58
N PHE A 26 -0.48 6.15 -0.70
CA PHE A 26 -0.34 7.44 -1.34
C PHE A 26 -1.33 7.64 -2.49
N PRO A 27 -1.68 8.90 -2.83
CA PRO A 27 -2.58 9.21 -3.94
C PRO A 27 -2.10 8.69 -5.30
N HIS A 28 -3.04 8.43 -6.20
CA HIS A 28 -2.74 8.01 -7.57
C HIS A 28 -1.79 8.94 -8.32
N SER A 29 -1.76 10.24 -7.98
CA SER A 29 -0.91 11.24 -8.62
C SER A 29 0.59 10.95 -8.49
N PHE A 30 1.00 10.18 -7.48
CA PHE A 30 2.38 9.77 -7.32
C PHE A 30 2.66 8.42 -7.99
N THR A 31 3.88 8.25 -8.50
CA THR A 31 4.35 6.98 -9.04
C THR A 31 4.99 6.13 -7.93
N HIS A 32 4.89 4.81 -8.03
CA HIS A 32 5.55 3.93 -7.06
C HIS A 32 7.07 4.14 -7.03
N SER A 33 7.70 4.36 -8.19
CA SER A 33 9.14 4.61 -8.28
C SER A 33 9.57 5.89 -7.58
N TRP A 34 8.78 6.96 -7.66
CA TRP A 34 9.08 8.20 -6.95
C TRP A 34 8.98 7.99 -5.43
N VAL A 35 7.88 7.43 -4.94
CA VAL A 35 7.69 7.17 -3.49
C VAL A 35 8.78 6.23 -2.94
N ALA A 36 9.10 5.15 -3.66
CA ALA A 36 10.19 4.25 -3.27
C ALA A 36 11.55 4.96 -3.26
N GLY A 37 11.75 5.92 -4.17
CA GLY A 37 12.96 6.73 -4.26
C GLY A 37 13.19 7.60 -3.01
N GLU A 38 12.13 8.25 -2.54
CA GLU A 38 12.12 9.11 -1.34
C GLU A 38 12.33 8.32 -0.04
N LEU A 39 11.87 7.07 0.00
CA LEU A 39 11.94 6.22 1.20
C LEU A 39 13.20 5.35 1.28
N ARG A 40 14.21 5.62 0.45
CA ARG A 40 15.49 4.92 0.54
C ARG A 40 16.16 5.14 1.93
N PRO A 41 16.84 4.12 2.48
CA PRO A 41 17.22 2.83 1.87
C PRO A 41 16.21 1.69 2.09
N LEU A 42 14.95 1.97 2.47
CA LEU A 42 13.97 0.93 2.72
C LEU A 42 13.72 0.06 1.48
N LYS A 43 13.64 -1.27 1.68
CA LYS A 43 13.44 -2.23 0.60
C LYS A 43 11.94 -2.43 0.37
N ALA A 44 11.44 -2.07 -0.80
CA ALA A 44 10.10 -2.43 -1.24
C ALA A 44 9.99 -3.95 -1.46
N VAL A 45 8.92 -4.56 -0.95
CA VAL A 45 8.67 -6.02 -1.03
C VAL A 45 7.44 -6.37 -1.86
N SER A 46 6.43 -5.51 -1.87
CA SER A 46 5.25 -5.60 -2.74
C SER A 46 4.71 -4.20 -3.03
N ALA A 47 3.96 -4.07 -4.12
CA ALA A 47 3.37 -2.80 -4.51
C ALA A 47 2.16 -3.01 -5.41
N GLY A 48 1.18 -2.12 -5.28
CA GLY A 48 -0.05 -2.24 -6.05
C GLY A 48 -0.99 -1.06 -5.82
N PHE A 49 -2.26 -1.37 -5.98
CA PHE A 49 -3.38 -0.45 -5.84
C PHE A 49 -4.27 -0.90 -4.68
N VAL A 50 -4.95 0.05 -4.07
CA VAL A 50 -5.91 -0.22 -3.01
C VAL A 50 -7.24 0.44 -3.35
N GLU A 51 -8.29 -0.35 -3.20
CA GLU A 51 -9.68 0.06 -3.39
C GLU A 51 -10.50 -0.27 -2.16
N THR A 52 -11.61 0.45 -2.01
CA THR A 52 -12.64 0.19 -1.02
C THR A 52 -13.92 -0.16 -1.74
N ASP A 53 -14.58 -1.24 -1.34
CA ASP A 53 -15.91 -1.56 -1.85
C ASP A 53 -17.01 -0.72 -1.20
N ALA A 54 -18.25 -0.87 -1.70
CA ALA A 54 -19.41 -0.15 -1.17
C ALA A 54 -19.74 -0.45 0.31
N ALA A 55 -19.20 -1.54 0.86
CA ALA A 55 -19.34 -1.92 2.28
C ALA A 55 -18.17 -1.42 3.14
N GLY A 56 -17.24 -0.64 2.57
CA GLY A 56 -16.07 -0.14 3.29
C GLY A 56 -14.93 -1.14 3.40
N GLN A 57 -15.00 -2.29 2.72
CA GLN A 57 -13.94 -3.30 2.78
C GLN A 57 -12.79 -2.93 1.84
N ILE A 58 -11.59 -2.96 2.39
CA ILE A 58 -10.36 -2.67 1.65
C ILE A 58 -9.90 -3.92 0.91
N ARG A 59 -9.40 -3.75 -0.32
CA ARG A 59 -8.73 -4.78 -1.12
C ARG A 59 -7.49 -4.22 -1.82
N CYS A 60 -6.36 -4.91 -1.66
CA CYS A 60 -5.13 -4.68 -2.43
C CYS A 60 -5.08 -5.56 -3.68
N TYR A 61 -4.58 -5.02 -4.80
CA TYR A 61 -4.48 -5.74 -6.07
C TYR A 61 -3.43 -5.16 -7.03
N GLY A 62 -3.23 -5.85 -8.16
CA GLY A 62 -2.44 -5.37 -9.29
C GLY A 62 -0.93 -5.57 -9.11
N HIS A 63 -0.15 -4.71 -9.73
CA HIS A 63 1.31 -4.70 -9.63
C HIS A 63 1.86 -3.30 -9.94
N SER A 64 3.07 -3.00 -9.47
CA SER A 64 3.83 -1.83 -9.92
C SER A 64 4.73 -2.21 -11.08
N SER A 65 4.43 -1.72 -12.28
CA SER A 65 5.32 -1.90 -13.45
C SER A 65 6.65 -1.16 -13.27
N SER A 66 6.63 0.00 -12.59
CA SER A 66 7.84 0.81 -12.37
C SER A 66 8.83 0.21 -11.38
N LEU A 67 8.37 -0.61 -10.43
CA LEU A 67 9.22 -1.32 -9.47
C LEU A 67 9.39 -2.80 -9.82
N ASN A 68 8.66 -3.30 -10.82
CA ASN A 68 8.53 -4.72 -11.14
C ASN A 68 8.18 -5.57 -9.89
N LEU A 69 7.23 -5.08 -9.08
CA LEU A 69 6.78 -5.74 -7.85
C LEU A 69 5.29 -6.06 -7.94
N PRO A 70 4.87 -7.31 -7.67
CA PRO A 70 3.46 -7.67 -7.60
C PRO A 70 2.83 -7.24 -6.26
N SER A 71 1.51 -7.07 -6.27
CA SER A 71 0.70 -7.11 -5.06
C SER A 71 0.68 -8.54 -4.50
N ARG A 72 0.58 -8.67 -3.17
CA ARG A 72 0.23 -9.91 -2.46
C ARG A 72 -1.15 -9.70 -1.81
N PRO A 73 -2.26 -9.91 -2.55
CA PRO A 73 -3.57 -9.38 -2.17
C PRO A 73 -3.99 -9.66 -0.72
N GLU A 74 -3.85 -10.91 -0.26
CA GLU A 74 -4.27 -11.31 1.10
C GLU A 74 -3.39 -10.66 2.18
N VAL A 75 -2.07 -10.80 2.05
CA VAL A 75 -1.08 -10.29 3.01
C VAL A 75 -1.08 -8.76 3.05
N ASP A 76 -1.03 -8.12 1.89
CA ASP A 76 -0.95 -6.66 1.78
C ASP A 76 -2.27 -6.01 2.25
N THR A 77 -3.43 -6.62 1.97
CA THR A 77 -4.71 -6.12 2.49
C THR A 77 -4.74 -6.16 4.01
N ALA A 78 -4.23 -7.23 4.63
CA ALA A 78 -4.17 -7.35 6.08
C ALA A 78 -3.26 -6.27 6.70
N LEU A 79 -2.08 -6.04 6.11
CA LEU A 79 -1.15 -5.00 6.54
C LEU A 79 -1.76 -3.60 6.42
N VAL A 80 -2.39 -3.28 5.29
CA VAL A 80 -3.03 -1.98 5.06
C VAL A 80 -4.19 -1.75 6.02
N ARG A 81 -5.03 -2.76 6.27
CA ARG A 81 -6.11 -2.68 7.26
C ARG A 81 -5.57 -2.38 8.65
N ALA A 82 -4.57 -3.14 9.10
CA ALA A 82 -3.95 -2.95 10.40
C ALA A 82 -3.36 -1.54 10.56
N HIS A 83 -2.70 -1.03 9.51
CA HIS A 83 -2.15 0.33 9.51
C HIS A 83 -3.23 1.42 9.64
N LEU A 84 -4.37 1.26 8.97
CA LEU A 84 -5.47 2.22 9.01
C LEU A 84 -6.28 2.15 10.32
N ASP A 85 -6.39 0.96 10.92
CA ASP A 85 -7.07 0.78 12.21
C ASP A 85 -6.23 1.31 13.38
N GLY A 86 -4.90 1.20 13.30
CA GLY A 86 -3.96 1.71 14.31
C GLY A 86 -3.76 3.23 14.32
N GLY A 87 -4.42 3.98 13.43
CA GLY A 87 -4.41 5.45 13.41
C GLY A 87 -5.53 6.10 14.23
N LYS A 88 -6.26 5.33 15.05
CA LYS A 88 -7.32 5.80 15.95
C LYS A 88 -6.84 5.78 17.41
N ASP A 89 -5.90 6.66 17.74
CA ASP A 89 -5.64 7.08 19.12
C ASP A 89 -5.85 8.59 19.24
#